data_AF-A0A7J8P7B1-F1
#
_entry.id   AF-A0A7J8P7B1-F1
#
_cell.length_a   1.000
_cell.length_b   1.000
_cell.length_c   1.000
_cell.angle_alpha   90.00
_cell.angle_beta   90.00
_cell.angle_gamma   90.00
#
_symmetry.space_group_name_H-M   'P 1'
#
loop_
_entity.id
_entity.type
_entity.pdbx_description
1 polymer ?
#
loop_
_entity_poly.entity_id
_entity_poly.type
_entity_poly.pdbx_seq_one_letter_code
_entity_poly.pdbx_strand_id
1 'polypeptide(L)'
;MLSPMTRYKACLVFKATARAYGFDFQPAEVSVSIAGTEGCKRTVYLDAARGLRQRYQIVPRRIGLFSRSRFLGLQAPVPLAPAGGDDQYPKTRGDGWLEIELGEFFNDGSIDGELEMSVMEVEGGHWKGGLIVQGIEIRPCL
;
A
#
# COMPACT_ATOMS: atom_id res chain seq x y z
N MET A 1 -13.90 -17.00 17.03
CA MET A 1 -12.77 -17.78 16.49
C MET A 1 -12.90 -17.84 14.97
N LEU A 2 -11.78 -17.81 14.25
CA LEU A 2 -11.77 -17.98 12.79
C LEU A 2 -12.03 -19.45 12.42
N SER A 3 -12.70 -19.69 11.30
CA SER A 3 -12.91 -21.06 10.79
C SER A 3 -11.57 -21.74 10.50
N PRO A 4 -11.38 -23.02 10.91
CA PRO A 4 -10.19 -23.78 10.60
C PRO A 4 -10.12 -24.16 9.12
N MET A 5 -8.98 -24.68 8.69
CA MET A 5 -8.67 -25.10 7.32
C MET A 5 -8.98 -24.02 6.28
N THR A 6 -8.80 -22.75 6.64
CA THR A 6 -9.18 -21.61 5.81
C THR A 6 -8.02 -20.65 5.69
N ARG A 7 -7.74 -20.20 4.46
CA ARG A 7 -6.78 -19.11 4.23
C ARG A 7 -7.48 -17.78 4.40
N TYR A 8 -6.88 -16.89 5.16
CA TYR A 8 -7.39 -15.56 5.43
C TYR A 8 -6.46 -14.50 4.85
N LYS A 9 -7.06 -13.39 4.47
CA LYS A 9 -6.39 -12.15 4.11
C LYS A 9 -6.67 -11.11 5.17
N ALA A 10 -5.63 -10.42 5.61
CA ALA A 10 -5.70 -9.28 6.49
C ALA A 10 -5.53 -7.99 5.68
N CYS A 11 -6.47 -7.06 5.83
CA CYS A 11 -6.45 -5.76 5.16
C CYS A 11 -6.58 -4.63 6.18
N LEU A 12 -5.72 -3.62 6.10
CA LEU A 12 -5.90 -2.37 6.83
C LEU A 12 -6.92 -1.51 6.08
N VAL A 13 -7.92 -1.01 6.79
CA VAL A 13 -8.95 -0.11 6.26
C VAL A 13 -8.85 1.25 6.92
N PHE A 14 -8.71 2.29 6.10
CA PHE A 14 -8.45 3.64 6.57
C PHE A 14 -8.91 4.72 5.58
N LYS A 15 -8.90 5.97 6.04
CA LYS A 15 -9.15 7.18 5.25
C LYS A 15 -8.05 8.19 5.51
N ALA A 16 -7.68 8.95 4.49
CA ALA A 16 -6.86 10.14 4.63
C ALA A 16 -7.79 11.37 4.69
N THR A 17 -7.60 12.22 5.70
CA THR A 17 -8.25 13.53 5.76
C THR A 17 -7.65 14.47 4.72
N ALA A 18 -8.36 15.55 4.38
CA ALA A 18 -7.83 16.57 3.47
C ALA A 18 -6.55 17.27 3.98
N ARG A 19 -6.23 17.12 5.27
CA ARG A 19 -5.00 17.62 5.90
C ARG A 19 -4.02 16.50 6.23
N ALA A 20 -4.15 15.33 5.61
CA ALA A 20 -3.16 14.28 5.81
C ALA A 20 -1.79 14.73 5.30
N TYR A 21 -0.74 14.48 6.08
CA TYR A 21 0.62 14.88 5.73
C TYR A 21 1.64 13.86 6.22
N GLY A 22 2.79 13.84 5.55
CA GLY A 22 3.94 13.03 5.93
C GLY A 22 3.86 11.57 5.50
N PHE A 23 2.86 11.17 4.72
CA PHE A 23 2.80 9.83 4.11
C PHE A 23 3.32 9.80 2.67
N ASP A 24 3.64 10.98 2.12
CA ASP A 24 4.13 11.12 0.77
C ASP A 24 5.51 10.47 0.64
N PHE A 25 5.67 9.54 -0.30
CA PHE A 25 6.93 8.85 -0.61
C PHE A 25 7.52 8.01 0.54
N GLN A 26 6.80 7.83 1.65
CA GLN A 26 7.30 7.08 2.81
C GLN A 26 6.74 5.65 2.82
N PRO A 27 7.61 4.63 2.70
CA PRO A 27 7.18 3.25 2.80
C PRO A 27 6.81 2.87 4.24
N ALA A 28 5.76 2.09 4.39
CA ALA A 28 5.41 1.38 5.61
C ALA A 28 5.75 -0.11 5.45
N GLU A 29 6.43 -0.67 6.44
CA GLU A 29 6.57 -2.11 6.59
C GLU A 29 5.29 -2.68 7.16
N VAL A 30 4.76 -3.71 6.53
CA VAL A 30 3.62 -4.47 7.03
C VAL A 30 4.01 -5.93 7.17
N SER A 31 3.49 -6.55 8.22
CA SER A 31 3.71 -7.97 8.48
C SER A 31 2.45 -8.65 8.97
N VAL A 32 2.38 -9.95 8.68
CA VAL A 32 1.42 -10.89 9.27
C VAL A 32 2.22 -12.11 9.71
N SER A 33 2.16 -12.45 10.99
CA SER A 33 2.86 -13.58 11.57
C SER A 33 2.01 -14.30 12.59
N ILE A 34 2.13 -15.62 12.62
CA ILE A 34 1.62 -16.44 13.71
C ILE A 34 2.74 -16.55 14.75
N ALA A 35 2.40 -16.40 16.04
CA ALA A 35 3.37 -16.48 17.12
C ALA A 35 4.25 -17.75 17.01
N GLY A 36 5.56 -17.57 17.02
CA GLY A 36 6.55 -18.66 16.86
C GLY A 36 6.96 -18.98 15.42
N THR A 37 6.41 -18.28 14.42
CA THR A 37 6.84 -18.37 13.02
C THR A 37 7.48 -17.05 12.56
N GLU A 38 8.47 -17.13 11.68
CA GLU A 38 9.01 -15.93 11.03
C GLU A 38 7.97 -15.34 10.08
N GLY A 39 7.52 -14.11 10.38
CA GLY A 39 6.56 -13.38 9.57
C GLY A 39 7.14 -12.92 8.24
N CYS A 40 6.29 -12.88 7.21
CA CYS A 40 6.65 -12.23 5.97
C CYS A 40 6.45 -10.71 6.12
N LYS A 41 7.54 -9.95 5.98
CA LYS A 41 7.52 -8.50 5.93
C LYS A 41 7.44 -8.04 4.49
N ARG A 42 6.56 -7.10 4.20
CA ARG A 42 6.51 -6.42 2.90
C ARG A 42 6.38 -4.93 3.08
N THR A 43 6.72 -4.20 2.03
CA THR A 43 6.66 -2.75 2.01
C THR A 43 5.48 -2.27 1.20
N VAL A 44 4.70 -1.35 1.77
CA VAL A 44 3.52 -0.74 1.13
C VAL A 44 3.52 0.77 1.33
N TYR A 45 2.70 1.49 0.57
CA TYR A 45 2.52 2.93 0.71
C TYR A 45 1.10 3.24 1.19
N LEU A 46 0.95 4.14 2.15
CA LEU A 46 -0.37 4.56 2.65
C LEU A 46 -0.97 5.75 1.88
N ASP A 47 -0.25 6.28 0.90
CA ASP A 47 -0.71 7.38 0.04
C ASP A 47 -1.45 6.86 -1.20
N ALA A 48 -2.77 7.12 -1.25
CA ALA A 48 -3.61 6.81 -2.40
C ALA A 48 -3.41 7.76 -3.60
N ALA A 49 -2.87 8.97 -3.39
CA ALA A 49 -2.73 9.96 -4.46
C ALA A 49 -1.75 9.49 -5.55
N ARG A 50 -0.82 8.59 -5.25
CA ARG A 50 0.07 7.97 -6.24
C ARG A 50 -0.63 6.97 -7.17
N GLY A 51 -1.55 6.15 -6.67
CA GLY A 51 -2.33 5.23 -7.51
C GLY A 51 -3.13 5.97 -8.59
N LEU A 52 -3.65 7.15 -8.25
CA LEU A 52 -4.32 8.03 -9.20
C LEU A 52 -3.33 8.82 -10.07
N ARG A 53 -2.26 9.40 -9.50
CA ARG A 53 -1.28 10.20 -10.27
C ARG A 53 -0.51 9.39 -11.31
N GLN A 54 -0.22 8.11 -11.07
CA GLN A 54 0.36 7.23 -12.09
C GLN A 54 -0.63 6.94 -13.23
N ARG A 55 -1.93 6.75 -12.92
CA ARG A 55 -2.97 6.57 -13.94
C ARG A 55 -3.18 7.78 -14.86
N TYR A 56 -2.82 8.99 -14.41
CA TYR A 56 -2.93 10.22 -15.19
C TYR A 56 -1.61 10.74 -15.79
N GLN A 57 -0.50 9.99 -15.74
CA GLN A 57 0.79 10.40 -16.32
C GLN A 57 1.05 9.92 -17.76
N ILE A 58 0.03 9.43 -18.48
CA ILE A 58 0.10 9.23 -19.94
C ILE A 58 -1.01 10.04 -20.61
N VAL A 59 -0.87 11.34 -20.55
CA VAL A 59 -1.39 12.20 -21.63
C VAL A 59 -0.31 13.22 -21.93
N PRO A 60 0.31 13.19 -23.12
CA PRO A 60 1.14 14.28 -23.56
C PRO A 60 0.24 15.53 -23.56
N ARG A 61 0.45 16.43 -22.60
CA ARG A 61 -0.10 17.78 -22.70
C ARG A 61 0.57 18.40 -23.92
N ARG A 62 -0.14 18.37 -25.05
CA ARG A 62 0.22 19.07 -26.28
C ARG A 62 0.04 20.57 -26.02
N ILE A 63 0.97 21.15 -25.25
CA ILE A 63 1.16 22.60 -25.18
C ILE A 63 1.79 22.99 -26.53
N GLY A 64 1.10 23.88 -27.23
CA GLY A 64 1.39 24.23 -28.61
C GLY A 64 2.77 24.88 -28.82
N LEU A 65 3.23 24.72 -30.07
CA LEU A 65 4.21 25.53 -30.81
C LEU A 65 5.61 25.66 -30.17
N PHE A 66 6.61 25.00 -30.79
CA PHE A 66 7.77 25.61 -31.46
C PHE A 66 8.77 24.50 -31.85
N SER A 67 8.94 24.29 -33.15
CA SER A 67 9.95 23.38 -33.70
C SER A 67 11.28 24.12 -33.83
N ARG A 68 12.34 23.66 -33.13
CA ARG A 68 13.76 23.79 -33.53
C ARG A 68 14.65 22.98 -32.59
N SER A 69 14.99 21.77 -33.06
CA SER A 69 16.25 21.05 -32.85
C SER A 69 17.21 21.56 -31.77
N ARG A 70 17.40 20.75 -30.71
CA ARG A 70 18.71 20.37 -30.16
C ARG A 70 18.52 19.21 -29.18
N PHE A 71 18.89 18.01 -29.64
CA PHE A 71 19.16 16.87 -28.79
C PHE A 71 20.35 17.22 -27.88
N LEU A 72 20.11 17.40 -26.59
CA LEU A 72 21.12 17.31 -25.54
C LEU A 72 20.51 16.60 -24.32
N GLY A 73 20.74 15.29 -24.24
CA GLY A 73 21.28 14.70 -23.02
C GLY A 73 20.45 14.69 -21.75
N LEU A 74 19.12 14.68 -21.81
CA LEU A 74 18.33 14.18 -20.68
C LEU A 74 17.78 12.82 -21.10
N GLN A 75 18.51 11.75 -20.75
CA GLN A 75 17.78 10.53 -20.39
C GLN A 75 16.84 11.00 -19.29
N ALA A 76 15.56 11.19 -19.64
CA ALA A 76 14.52 11.16 -18.63
C ALA A 76 14.84 9.93 -17.79
N PRO A 77 14.86 10.01 -16.45
CA PRO A 77 14.85 8.80 -15.66
C PRO A 77 13.68 8.02 -16.24
N VAL A 78 13.98 6.92 -16.95
CA VAL A 78 12.99 5.88 -17.18
C VAL A 78 12.41 5.73 -15.79
N PRO A 79 11.10 5.96 -15.59
CA PRO A 79 10.52 5.66 -14.30
C PRO A 79 10.96 4.22 -14.08
N LEU A 80 11.87 4.02 -13.13
CA LEU A 80 11.97 2.77 -12.43
C LEU A 80 10.58 2.67 -11.85
N ALA A 81 9.66 2.11 -12.66
CA ALA A 81 8.47 1.51 -12.17
C ALA A 81 9.04 0.64 -11.05
N PRO A 82 8.75 0.94 -9.77
CA PRO A 82 9.01 -0.09 -8.80
C PRO A 82 8.30 -1.30 -9.38
N ALA A 83 9.04 -2.41 -9.50
CA ALA A 83 8.51 -3.70 -9.89
C ALA A 83 7.57 -4.19 -8.77
N GLY A 84 6.55 -3.38 -8.50
CA GLY A 84 5.63 -3.46 -7.40
C GLY A 84 4.27 -3.51 -8.04
N GLY A 85 3.65 -4.69 -7.94
CA GLY A 85 2.29 -4.88 -8.40
C GLY A 85 1.35 -3.85 -7.79
N ASP A 86 0.15 -3.75 -8.37
CA ASP A 86 -0.97 -2.88 -7.95
C ASP A 86 -1.36 -3.04 -6.45
N ASP A 87 -0.74 -3.99 -5.74
CA ASP A 87 -0.97 -4.34 -4.35
C ASP A 87 -0.09 -3.57 -3.34
N GLN A 88 0.87 -2.76 -3.81
CA GLN A 88 1.69 -1.91 -2.92
C GLN A 88 1.02 -0.58 -2.55
N TYR A 89 -0.09 -0.23 -3.19
CA TYR A 89 -0.82 1.01 -2.96
C TYR A 89 -2.26 0.73 -2.48
N PRO A 90 -2.88 1.65 -1.73
CA PRO A 90 -4.22 1.45 -1.21
C PRO A 90 -5.24 1.53 -2.35
N LYS A 91 -6.22 0.64 -2.34
CA LYS A 91 -7.31 0.59 -3.30
C LYS A 91 -8.55 1.26 -2.70
N THR A 92 -9.26 2.05 -3.50
CA THR A 92 -10.51 2.68 -3.07
C THR A 92 -11.65 1.68 -3.15
N ARG A 93 -12.36 1.50 -2.04
CA ARG A 93 -13.57 0.67 -1.92
C ARG A 93 -14.81 1.46 -2.40
N GLY A 94 -15.91 0.74 -2.63
CA GLY A 94 -17.19 1.35 -3.03
C GLY A 94 -17.82 2.28 -1.99
N ASP A 95 -17.40 2.18 -0.72
CA ASP A 95 -17.83 3.04 0.41
C ASP A 95 -16.91 4.25 0.63
N GLY A 96 -15.93 4.45 -0.25
CA GLY A 96 -14.95 5.53 -0.19
C GLY A 96 -13.86 5.35 0.86
N TRP A 97 -13.75 4.19 1.52
CA TRP A 97 -12.58 3.84 2.33
C TRP A 97 -11.44 3.34 1.44
N LEU A 98 -10.22 3.48 1.94
CA LEU A 98 -9.04 2.85 1.35
C LEU A 98 -8.78 1.53 2.05
N GLU A 99 -8.41 0.51 1.28
CA GLU A 99 -7.90 -0.74 1.81
C GLU A 99 -6.53 -1.06 1.25
N ILE A 100 -5.66 -1.57 2.10
CA ILE A 100 -4.38 -2.13 1.68
C ILE A 100 -4.15 -3.46 2.37
N GLU A 101 -3.63 -4.43 1.62
CA GLU A 101 -3.39 -5.76 2.13
C GLU A 101 -2.16 -5.76 3.05
N LEU A 102 -2.25 -6.45 4.20
CA LEU A 102 -1.14 -6.64 5.14
C LEU A 102 -0.44 -7.96 4.89
N GLY A 103 -1.22 -9.01 4.61
CA GLY A 103 -0.74 -10.31 4.17
C GLY A 103 -1.85 -11.34 4.19
N GLU A 104 -1.45 -12.59 3.98
CA GLU A 104 -2.32 -13.75 4.08
C GLU A 104 -1.73 -14.75 5.08
N PHE A 105 -2.61 -15.49 5.76
CA PHE A 105 -2.23 -16.55 6.68
C PHE A 105 -3.20 -17.72 6.56
N PHE A 106 -2.73 -18.93 6.82
CA PHE A 106 -3.58 -20.12 6.83
C PHE A 106 -3.89 -20.51 8.27
N ASN A 107 -5.18 -20.62 8.59
CA ASN A 107 -5.63 -21.19 9.85
C ASN A 107 -5.81 -22.69 9.66
N ASP A 108 -4.89 -23.50 10.19
CA ASP A 108 -4.96 -24.96 10.13
C ASP A 108 -5.80 -25.57 11.26
N GLY A 109 -6.28 -24.76 12.21
CA GLY A 109 -7.02 -25.21 13.38
C GLY A 109 -6.19 -26.00 14.39
N SER A 110 -4.86 -26.06 14.24
CA SER A 110 -3.98 -26.85 15.10
C SER A 110 -3.38 -26.03 16.25
N ILE A 111 -3.34 -24.71 16.11
CA ILE A 111 -2.72 -23.79 17.09
C ILE A 111 -3.75 -22.75 17.54
N ASP A 112 -4.01 -22.69 18.85
CA ASP A 112 -4.55 -21.49 19.53
C ASP A 112 -3.43 -20.45 19.60
N GLY A 113 -2.99 -19.99 18.42
CA GLY A 113 -1.85 -19.10 18.25
C GLY A 113 -2.30 -17.65 18.20
N GLU A 114 -1.50 -16.77 18.78
CA GLU A 114 -1.69 -15.34 18.61
C GLU A 114 -1.26 -14.93 17.21
N LEU A 115 -2.15 -14.23 16.50
CA LEU A 115 -1.85 -13.62 15.21
C LEU A 115 -1.38 -12.19 15.43
N GLU A 116 -0.15 -11.89 15.03
CA GLU A 116 0.41 -10.56 15.06
C GLU A 116 0.33 -9.92 13.68
N MET A 117 -0.16 -8.69 13.64
CA MET A 117 -0.27 -7.89 12.42
C MET A 117 0.28 -6.50 12.72
N SER A 118 1.22 -6.04 11.90
CA SER A 118 1.86 -4.76 12.11
C SER A 118 1.83 -3.89 10.85
N VAL A 119 1.77 -2.58 11.07
CA VAL A 119 1.94 -1.54 10.05
C VAL A 119 2.82 -0.47 10.67
N MET A 120 4.09 -0.46 10.31
CA MET A 120 5.09 0.41 10.91
C MET A 120 5.84 1.16 9.82
N GLU A 121 5.91 2.48 9.95
CA GLU A 121 6.86 3.24 9.14
C GLU A 121 8.25 3.13 9.75
N VAL A 122 9.23 2.85 8.90
CA VAL A 122 10.58 2.50 9.32
C VAL A 122 11.64 3.53 8.92
N GLU A 123 11.34 4.46 8.01
CA GLU A 123 12.37 5.31 7.36
C GLU A 123 12.18 6.83 7.56
N GLY A 124 10.95 7.33 7.67
CA GLY A 124 10.66 8.76 7.50
C GLY A 124 11.10 9.64 8.68
N GLY A 125 10.92 9.20 9.92
CA GLY A 125 11.25 9.96 11.13
C GLY A 125 10.49 11.30 11.29
N HIS A 126 9.58 11.62 10.37
CA HIS A 126 8.83 12.86 10.33
C HIS A 126 7.49 12.73 11.05
N TRP A 127 6.98 13.87 11.55
CA TRP A 127 5.63 13.91 12.08
C TRP A 127 4.61 13.68 10.97
N LYS A 128 3.60 12.89 11.30
CA LYS A 128 2.55 12.45 10.39
C LYS A 128 1.22 12.59 11.06
N GLY A 129 0.18 12.87 10.29
CA GLY A 129 -1.14 13.07 10.83
C GLY A 129 -2.22 12.99 9.78
N GLY A 130 -3.46 12.84 10.25
CA GLY A 130 -4.64 12.90 9.38
C GLY A 130 -5.05 11.58 8.74
N LEU A 131 -4.56 10.43 9.22
CA LEU A 131 -5.18 9.12 8.94
C LEU A 131 -6.30 8.84 9.94
N ILE A 132 -7.43 8.37 9.43
CA ILE A 132 -8.53 7.80 10.20
C ILE A 132 -8.49 6.29 9.95
N VAL A 133 -8.21 5.50 10.98
CA VAL A 133 -8.15 4.04 10.87
C VAL A 133 -9.51 3.48 11.29
N GLN A 134 -10.12 2.68 10.42
CA GLN A 134 -11.32 1.92 10.77
C GLN A 134 -10.92 0.64 11.53
N GLY A 135 -9.87 -0.04 11.07
CA GLY A 135 -9.34 -1.23 11.70
C GLY A 135 -8.67 -2.17 10.70
N ILE A 136 -8.41 -3.40 11.15
CA ILE A 136 -7.94 -4.50 10.31
C ILE A 136 -9.11 -5.45 10.08
N GLU A 137 -9.39 -5.73 8.81
CA GLU A 137 -10.40 -6.71 8.41
C GLU A 137 -9.72 -8.02 8.04
N ILE A 138 -10.21 -9.12 8.61
CA ILE A 138 -9.78 -10.48 8.30
C ILE A 138 -10.88 -11.14 7.48
N ARG A 139 -10.58 -11.50 6.23
CA ARG A 139 -11.54 -12.08 5.29
C ARG A 139 -11.03 -13.43 4.78
N PRO A 140 -11.88 -14.47 4.68
CA PRO A 140 -11.48 -15.73 4.06
C PRO A 140 -11.19 -15.52 2.56
N CYS A 141 -10.10 -16.10 2.07
CA CYS A 141 -9.79 -16.23 0.66
C CYS A 141 -10.44 -17.52 0.15
N LEU A 142 -11.44 -17.41 -0.73
CA LEU A 142 -12.02 -18.53 -1.46
C LEU A 142 -11.08 -19.01 -2.57
#